data_AF-A0A2E7TEM4-F1
#
_entry.id   AF-A0A2E7TEM4-F1
#
_cell.length_a   1.000
_cell.length_b   1.000
_cell.length_c   1.000
_cell.angle_alpha   90.00
_cell.angle_beta   90.00
_cell.angle_gamma   90.00
#
_symmetry.space_group_name_H-M   'P 1'
#
loop_
_entity.id
_entity.type
_entity.pdbx_description
1 polymer ?
#
loop_
_entity_poly.entity_id
_entity_poly.type
_entity_poly.pdbx_seq_one_letter_code
_entity_poly.pdbx_strand_id
1 'polypeptide(L)'
;MLAKGKYKILIWSLCPLLIPLISMFISDEVQWSAFDFLIMGGLLISFALIGNYIYTSFKDQKRTWLLYILVIVFLLVWAELAVGIFNSPIAGS
;
A
#
# COMPACT_ATOMS: atom_id res chain seq x y z
N MET A 1 -15.90 -1.10 -20.47
CA MET A 1 -15.01 0.01 -20.90
C MET A 1 -14.62 0.83 -19.69
N LEU A 2 -13.41 0.62 -19.15
CA LEU A 2 -12.93 1.32 -17.95
C LEU A 2 -12.61 2.79 -18.31
N ALA A 3 -13.27 3.73 -17.63
CA ALA A 3 -13.09 5.17 -17.86
C ALA A 3 -11.61 5.57 -17.69
N LYS A 4 -11.10 6.36 -18.64
CA LYS A 4 -9.70 6.74 -18.90
C LYS A 4 -8.90 7.42 -17.76
N GLY A 5 -9.36 7.38 -16.50
CA GLY A 5 -8.68 7.95 -15.34
C GLY A 5 -8.19 6.94 -14.29
N LYS A 6 -8.83 5.77 -14.17
CA LYS A 6 -8.58 4.86 -13.03
C LYS A 6 -7.24 4.11 -13.10
N TYR A 7 -6.75 3.82 -14.30
CA TYR A 7 -5.48 3.10 -14.49
C TYR A 7 -4.27 3.95 -14.08
N LYS A 8 -4.35 5.28 -14.18
CA LYS A 8 -3.28 6.19 -13.74
C LYS A 8 -3.02 6.05 -12.25
N ILE A 9 -4.07 5.96 -11.44
CA ILE A 9 -3.98 5.80 -9.98
C ILE A 9 -3.26 4.49 -9.64
N LEU A 10 -3.61 3.40 -10.33
CA LEU A 10 -2.98 2.09 -10.15
C LEU A 10 -1.49 2.10 -10.49
N ILE A 11 -1.11 2.75 -11.61
CA ILE A 11 0.29 2.86 -12.01
C ILE A 11 1.08 3.67 -10.99
N TRP A 12 0.57 4.85 -10.60
CA TRP A 12 1.24 5.71 -9.61
C TRP A 12 1.34 5.05 -8.24
N SER A 13 0.36 4.25 -7.82
CA SER A 13 0.42 3.54 -6.54
C SER A 13 1.50 2.46 -6.49
N LEU A 14 1.95 1.94 -7.63
CA LEU A 14 2.97 0.90 -7.70
C LEU A 14 4.39 1.45 -7.83
N CYS A 15 4.56 2.74 -8.18
CA CYS A 15 5.88 3.37 -8.27
C CYS A 15 6.76 3.19 -7.01
N PRO A 16 6.24 3.20 -5.77
CA PRO A 16 7.06 2.96 -4.58
C PRO A 16 7.77 1.60 -4.56
N LEU A 17 7.23 0.55 -5.21
CA LEU A 17 7.90 -0.76 -5.30
C LEU A 17 9.20 -0.71 -6.10
N LEU A 18 9.42 0.33 -6.90
CA LEU A 18 10.69 0.50 -7.61
C LEU A 18 11.86 0.74 -6.65
N ILE A 19 11.61 1.28 -5.45
CA ILE A 19 12.66 1.53 -4.46
C ILE A 19 13.30 0.21 -3.99
N PRO A 20 12.56 -0.76 -3.41
CA PRO A 20 13.15 -2.04 -3.02
C PRO A 20 13.66 -2.82 -4.24
N LEU A 21 12.98 -2.75 -5.39
CA LEU A 21 13.44 -3.41 -6.61
C LEU A 21 14.83 -2.92 -7.04
N ILE A 22 15.04 -1.60 -7.10
CA ILE A 22 16.33 -1.01 -7.42
C ILE A 22 17.35 -1.29 -6.30
N SER A 23 16.92 -1.24 -5.05
CA SER A 23 17.78 -1.50 -3.89
C SER A 23 18.41 -2.89 -3.93
N MET A 24 17.64 -3.92 -4.33
CA MET A 24 18.13 -5.29 -4.49
C MET A 24 19.22 -5.44 -5.56
N PHE A 25 19.31 -4.52 -6.53
CA PHE A 25 20.40 -4.51 -7.52
C PHE A 25 21.67 -3.82 -7.01
N ILE A 26 21.54 -2.95 -6.01
CA ILE A 26 22.65 -2.13 -5.49
C ILE A 26 23.28 -2.78 -4.27
N SER A 27 22.50 -3.47 -3.44
CA SER A 27 22.94 -3.97 -2.14
C SER A 27 22.22 -5.25 -1.75
N ASP A 28 22.95 -6.16 -1.08
CA ASP A 28 22.39 -7.38 -0.51
C ASP A 28 21.61 -7.14 0.79
N GLU A 29 21.58 -5.92 1.34
CA GLU A 29 20.90 -5.57 2.60
C GLU A 29 19.36 -5.58 2.47
N VAL A 30 18.84 -5.37 1.26
CA VAL A 30 17.40 -5.45 0.98
C VAL A 30 17.14 -6.73 0.21
N GLN A 31 16.52 -7.71 0.86
CA GLN A 31 16.19 -9.01 0.26
C GLN A 31 14.68 -9.23 0.29
N TRP A 32 13.96 -8.58 -0.63
CA TRP A 32 12.52 -8.83 -0.78
C TRP A 32 12.30 -10.01 -1.72
N SER A 33 11.55 -11.00 -1.27
CA SER A 33 11.08 -12.09 -2.11
C SER A 33 9.99 -11.61 -3.08
N ALA A 34 9.70 -12.41 -4.11
CA ALA A 34 8.57 -12.14 -5.00
C ALA A 34 7.22 -12.05 -4.25
N PHE A 35 7.08 -12.76 -3.12
CA PHE A 35 5.90 -12.69 -2.27
C PHE A 35 5.79 -11.33 -1.56
N ASP A 36 6.90 -10.74 -1.12
CA ASP A 36 6.90 -9.41 -0.49
C ASP A 36 6.42 -8.33 -1.46
N PHE A 37 6.89 -8.39 -2.71
CA PHE A 37 6.39 -7.51 -3.77
C PHE A 37 4.89 -7.71 -4.05
N LEU A 38 4.41 -8.94 -4.03
CA LEU A 38 2.99 -9.24 -4.26
C LEU A 38 2.11 -8.72 -3.11
N ILE A 39 2.52 -8.95 -1.87
CA ILE A 39 1.82 -8.48 -0.67
C ILE A 39 1.81 -6.95 -0.63
N MET A 40 2.97 -6.31 -0.77
CA MET A 40 3.10 -4.85 -0.77
C MET A 40 2.35 -4.20 -1.95
N GLY A 41 2.46 -4.78 -3.14
CA GLY A 41 1.73 -4.32 -4.31
C GLY A 41 0.21 -4.40 -4.12
N GLY A 42 -0.28 -5.51 -3.57
CA GLY A 42 -1.70 -5.67 -3.22
C GLY A 42 -2.15 -4.65 -2.17
N LEU A 43 -1.32 -4.39 -1.16
CA LEU A 43 -1.60 -3.42 -0.10
C LEU A 43 -1.70 -1.99 -0.66
N LEU A 44 -0.76 -1.58 -1.50
CA LEU A 44 -0.74 -0.25 -2.13
C LEU A 44 -1.90 -0.05 -3.12
N ILE A 45 -2.21 -1.05 -3.94
CA ILE A 45 -3.37 -1.00 -4.84
C ILE A 45 -4.65 -0.85 -4.03
N SER A 46 -4.81 -1.63 -2.97
CA SER A 46 -5.99 -1.56 -2.09
C SER A 46 -6.11 -0.19 -1.43
N PHE A 47 -5.01 0.35 -0.90
CA PHE A 47 -4.96 1.69 -0.34
C PHE A 47 -5.37 2.76 -1.37
N ALA A 48 -4.84 2.70 -2.58
CA ALA A 48 -5.14 3.67 -3.64
C ALA A 48 -6.61 3.58 -4.11
N LEU A 49 -7.17 2.38 -4.22
CA LEU A 49 -8.57 2.17 -4.59
C LEU A 49 -9.52 2.68 -3.50
N ILE A 50 -9.27 2.33 -2.24
CA ILE A 50 -10.10 2.77 -1.11
C ILE A 50 -9.98 4.28 -0.92
N GLY A 51 -8.76 4.84 -1.01
CA GLY A 51 -8.52 6.28 -0.91
C GLY A 51 -9.25 7.05 -2.02
N ASN A 52 -9.17 6.59 -3.26
CA ASN A 52 -9.92 7.19 -4.37
C ASN A 52 -11.44 7.06 -4.16
N TYR A 53 -11.93 5.91 -3.69
CA TYR A 53 -13.34 5.74 -3.36
C TYR A 53 -13.80 6.76 -2.30
N ILE A 54 -13.06 6.87 -1.19
CA ILE A 54 -13.34 7.84 -0.12
C ILE A 54 -13.36 9.26 -0.69
N TYR A 55 -12.39 9.60 -1.54
CA TYR A 55 -12.29 10.92 -2.13
C TYR A 55 -13.47 11.27 -3.03
N THR A 56 -13.96 10.31 -3.81
CA THR A 56 -15.07 10.51 -4.75
C THR A 56 -16.46 10.40 -4.11
N SER A 57 -16.60 9.70 -2.99
CA SER A 57 -17.90 9.34 -2.41
C SER A 57 -18.30 10.18 -1.19
N PHE A 58 -17.36 10.85 -0.52
CA PHE A 58 -17.64 11.57 0.73
C PHE A 58 -17.34 13.07 0.66
N LYS A 59 -18.07 13.87 1.45
CA LYS A 59 -17.89 15.33 1.61
C LYS A 59 -16.70 15.67 2.52
N ASP A 60 -16.15 16.88 2.40
CA ASP A 60 -14.84 17.28 2.97
C ASP A 60 -14.59 16.90 4.44
N GLN A 61 -15.56 17.12 5.33
CA GLN A 61 -15.38 16.83 6.76
C GLN A 61 -15.28 15.32 7.05
N LYS A 62 -16.15 14.51 6.43
CA LYS A 62 -16.11 13.03 6.59
C LYS A 62 -14.95 12.42 5.80
N ARG A 63 -14.66 12.97 4.62
CA ARG A 63 -13.56 12.55 3.75
C ARG A 63 -12.22 12.62 4.47
N THR A 64 -11.95 13.76 5.12
CA THR A 64 -10.68 13.99 5.83
C THR A 64 -10.46 12.95 6.93
N TRP A 65 -11.47 12.73 7.79
CA TRP A 65 -11.40 11.71 8.84
C TRP A 65 -11.22 10.29 8.31
N LEU A 66 -11.95 9.91 7.26
CA LEU A 66 -11.82 8.58 6.66
C LEU A 66 -10.45 8.35 6.03
N LEU A 67 -9.85 9.38 5.41
CA LEU A 67 -8.48 9.28 4.87
C LEU A 67 -7.45 9.13 5.98
N TYR A 68 -7.59 9.85 7.11
CA TYR A 68 -6.70 9.66 8.26
C TYR A 68 -6.76 8.24 8.81
N ILE A 69 -7.98 7.70 8.99
CA ILE A 69 -8.16 6.32 9.46
C ILE A 69 -7.54 5.34 8.47
N LEU A 70 -7.76 5.53 7.16
CA LEU A 70 -7.19 4.67 6.13
C LEU A 70 -5.65 4.65 6.19
N VAL A 71 -5.01 5.81 6.37
CA VAL A 71 -3.55 5.92 6.52
C VAL A 71 -3.06 5.17 7.77
N ILE A 72 -3.75 5.33 8.90
CA ILE A 72 -3.38 4.63 10.15
C ILE A 72 -3.50 3.12 9.95
N VAL A 73 -4.60 2.63 9.39
CA VAL A 73 -4.81 1.20 9.12
C VAL A 73 -3.75 0.66 8.17
N PHE A 74 -3.44 1.40 7.10
CA PHE A 74 -2.38 1.04 6.16
C PHE A 74 -1.02 0.89 6.86
N LEU A 75 -0.63 1.86 7.69
CA LEU A 75 0.62 1.82 8.44
C LEU A 75 0.66 0.67 9.46
N LEU A 76 -0.46 0.39 10.13
CA LEU A 76 -0.56 -0.73 11.07
C LEU A 76 -0.40 -2.07 10.38
N VAL A 77 -1.09 -2.28 9.25
CA VAL A 77 -0.97 -3.51 8.46
C VAL A 77 0.45 -3.66 7.92
N TRP A 78 1.02 -2.59 7.38
CA TRP A 78 2.40 -2.60 6.90
C TRP A 78 3.40 -2.94 8.01
N ALA A 79 3.26 -2.32 9.18
CA ALA A 79 4.14 -2.55 10.30
C ALA A 79 3.99 -3.96 10.90
N GLU A 80 2.79 -4.53 10.91
CA GLU A 80 2.59 -5.92 11.30
C GLU A 80 3.24 -6.88 10.31
N LEU A 81 3.11 -6.64 9.01
CA LEU A 81 3.74 -7.46 7.98
C LEU A 81 5.27 -7.33 7.98
N ALA A 82 5.80 -6.14 8.27
CA ALA A 82 7.24 -5.89 8.22
C ALA A 82 7.98 -6.21 9.53
N VAL A 83 7.36 -5.96 10.68
CA VAL A 83 8.01 -6.03 12.00
C VAL A 83 7.29 -7.00 12.95
N GLY A 84 6.01 -7.34 12.71
CA GLY A 84 5.28 -8.27 13.57
C GLY A 84 4.96 -7.72 14.96
N ILE A 85 4.61 -6.43 15.06
CA ILE A 85 4.41 -5.71 16.33
C ILE A 85 3.39 -6.41 17.25
N PHE A 86 2.34 -7.00 16.69
CA PHE A 86 1.27 -7.63 17.44
C PHE A 86 1.48 -9.14 17.69
N ASN A 87 2.60 -9.72 17.23
CA ASN A 87 2.87 -11.17 17.29
C ASN A 87 1.69 -12.01 16.77
N SER A 88 0.98 -11.53 15.74
CA SER A 88 -0.15 -12.25 15.18
C SER A 88 0.30 -13.32 14.18
N PRO A 89 -0.56 -14.29 13.82
CA PRO A 89 -0.25 -15.29 12.78
C PRO A 89 0.00 -14.70 11.38
N ILE A 90 -0.27 -13.41 11.20
CA ILE A 90 -0.13 -12.68 9.93
C ILE A 90 1.23 -11.94 9.90
N ALA A 91 1.95 -11.87 11.02
CA ALA A 91 3.26 -11.23 11.09
C ALA A 91 4.23 -11.86 10.08
N GLY A 92 5.02 -11.01 9.41
CA GLY A 92 6.05 -11.45 8.48
C GLY A 92 7.12 -12.28 9.20
N SER A 93 7.55 -13.36 8.56
CA SER A 93 8.62 -14.26 8.99
C SER A 93 9.95 -13.95 8.32
#